data_AF-A0A224XJ07-F1
#
_entry.id   AF-A0A224XJ07-F1
#
_cell.length_a   1.000
_cell.length_b   1.000
_cell.length_c   1.000
_cell.angle_alpha   90.00
_cell.angle_beta   90.00
_cell.angle_gamma   90.00
#
_symmetry.space_group_name_H-M   'P 1'
#
loop_
_entity.id
_entity.type
_entity.pdbx_description
1 polymer ?
#
loop_
_entity_poly.entity_id
_entity_poly.type
_entity_poly.pdbx_seq_one_letter_code
_entity_poly.pdbx_strand_id
1 'polypeptide(L)'
;MQILYLTGLLLLIIVQVNSSPPFLWGDKKITTNRVVQWAKDKAQMLINEIQDSTGNLKSTLDKHMTDGHSNIEKITTAALHDLNTQQQLISPECYQQNVAQLESVKNASFWEFFNCKNLTEAVHNIDHIIHKTANITRDILGYVEHGLSGSLECKRGDYFDDAECGTNYIWSLIKNVRKAIPQVKTYGGQMKELSDKIKAEIDYCLHPPLKQINSQVKFIMEESRKCATQTSQNVSSN
;
A
#
# COMPACT_ATOMS: atom_id res chain seq x y z
N MET A 1 6.20 0.21 -12.93
CA MET A 1 5.05 -0.07 -13.81
C MET A 1 3.69 0.08 -13.10
N GLN A 2 3.50 -0.39 -11.86
CA GLN A 2 2.21 -0.34 -11.14
C GLN A 2 1.59 1.07 -10.96
N ILE A 3 2.41 2.11 -10.77
CA ILE A 3 1.93 3.50 -10.63
C ILE A 3 1.26 4.02 -11.92
N LEU A 4 1.76 3.61 -13.10
CA LEU A 4 1.16 3.98 -14.38
C LEU A 4 -0.18 3.28 -14.59
N TYR A 5 -0.34 2.05 -14.08
CA TYR A 5 -1.61 1.34 -14.08
C TYR A 5 -2.64 2.03 -13.17
N LEU A 6 -2.26 2.47 -11.97
CA LEU A 6 -3.13 3.22 -11.06
C LEU A 6 -3.68 4.50 -11.72
N THR A 7 -2.81 5.31 -12.33
CA THR A 7 -3.25 6.54 -13.01
C THR A 7 -4.01 6.26 -14.31
N GLY A 8 -3.64 5.22 -15.06
CA GLY A 8 -4.30 4.85 -16.31
C GLY A 8 -5.72 4.32 -16.09
N LEU A 9 -5.92 3.50 -15.05
CA LEU A 9 -7.22 2.93 -14.69
C LEU A 9 -8.19 4.02 -14.22
N LEU A 10 -7.73 4.90 -13.31
CA LEU A 10 -8.50 6.05 -12.84
C LEU A 10 -8.93 6.97 -13.98
N LEU A 11 -8.04 7.25 -14.95
CA LEU A 11 -8.37 8.10 -16.10
C LEU A 11 -9.38 7.45 -17.06
N LEU A 12 -9.24 6.14 -17.34
CA LEU A 12 -10.16 5.40 -18.20
C LEU A 12 -11.58 5.35 -17.63
N ILE A 13 -11.71 5.22 -16.31
CA ILE A 13 -13.02 5.12 -15.69
C ILE A 13 -13.66 6.51 -15.50
N ILE A 14 -12.87 7.57 -15.25
CA ILE A 14 -13.37 8.96 -15.33
C ILE A 14 -13.99 9.25 -16.70
N VAL A 15 -13.38 8.76 -17.79
CA VAL A 15 -13.95 8.87 -19.13
C VAL A 15 -15.26 8.10 -19.26
N GLN A 16 -15.34 6.88 -18.71
CA GLN A 16 -16.57 6.07 -18.70
C GLN A 16 -17.68 6.60 -17.78
N VAL A 17 -17.37 7.32 -16.69
CA VAL A 17 -18.36 7.91 -15.77
C VAL A 17 -18.85 9.26 -16.31
N ASN A 18 -18.00 9.98 -17.07
CA ASN A 18 -18.40 11.22 -17.75
C ASN A 18 -19.34 10.98 -18.94
N SER A 19 -19.35 9.80 -19.54
CA SER A 19 -20.30 9.48 -20.61
C SER A 19 -21.74 9.51 -20.09
N SER A 20 -22.59 10.32 -20.72
CA SER A 20 -24.02 10.34 -20.46
C SER A 20 -24.62 8.93 -20.66
N PRO A 21 -25.64 8.53 -19.88
CA PRO A 21 -26.26 7.22 -20.05
C PRO A 21 -26.82 7.10 -21.49
N PRO A 22 -26.51 6.01 -22.22
CA PRO A 22 -26.81 5.90 -23.65
C PRO A 22 -28.30 5.70 -23.99
N PHE A 23 -29.17 5.65 -22.98
CA PHE A 23 -30.56 5.19 -23.09
C PHE A 23 -31.59 6.22 -22.60
N LEU A 24 -31.26 7.52 -22.61
CA LEU A 24 -32.14 8.61 -22.15
C LEU A 24 -33.44 8.79 -22.98
N TRP A 25 -33.66 7.97 -24.01
CA TRP A 25 -34.81 8.05 -24.91
C TRP A 25 -35.57 6.71 -24.92
N GLY A 26 -36.77 6.67 -24.32
CA GLY A 26 -37.60 5.45 -24.24
C GLY A 26 -38.64 5.49 -23.13
N ASP A 27 -39.39 4.38 -22.96
CA ASP A 27 -40.41 4.20 -21.91
C ASP A 27 -39.85 4.62 -20.53
N LYS A 28 -40.56 5.52 -19.85
CA LYS A 28 -40.12 6.18 -18.61
C LYS A 28 -39.72 5.18 -17.50
N LYS A 29 -40.42 4.05 -17.37
CA LYS A 29 -40.13 3.04 -16.34
C LYS A 29 -38.88 2.24 -16.70
N ILE A 30 -38.73 1.90 -17.99
CA ILE A 30 -37.54 1.21 -18.52
C ILE A 30 -36.32 2.13 -18.40
N THR A 31 -36.46 3.40 -18.76
CA THR A 31 -35.41 4.42 -18.67
C THR A 31 -34.97 4.63 -17.23
N THR A 32 -35.91 4.76 -16.28
CA THR A 32 -35.59 4.96 -14.85
C THR A 32 -34.79 3.79 -14.28
N ASN A 33 -35.24 2.54 -14.50
CA ASN A 33 -34.53 1.36 -14.02
C ASN A 33 -33.11 1.25 -14.61
N ARG A 34 -32.94 1.61 -15.89
CA ARG A 34 -31.63 1.62 -16.53
C ARG A 34 -30.73 2.71 -15.96
N VAL A 35 -31.23 3.91 -15.65
CA VAL A 35 -30.43 5.00 -15.03
C VAL A 35 -30.01 4.59 -13.62
N VAL A 36 -30.92 3.98 -12.85
CA VAL A 36 -30.61 3.45 -11.52
C VAL A 36 -29.51 2.40 -11.59
N GLN A 37 -29.62 1.45 -12.51
CA GLN A 37 -28.60 0.42 -12.67
C GLN A 37 -27.26 1.04 -13.10
N TRP A 38 -27.27 1.95 -14.08
CA TRP A 38 -26.07 2.70 -14.48
C TRP A 38 -25.42 3.43 -13.29
N ALA A 39 -26.22 4.08 -12.43
CA ALA A 39 -25.70 4.80 -11.27
C ALA A 39 -25.05 3.84 -10.25
N LYS A 40 -25.68 2.69 -9.99
CA LYS A 40 -25.12 1.63 -9.16
C LYS A 40 -23.82 1.08 -9.74
N ASP A 41 -23.80 0.78 -11.04
CA ASP A 41 -22.61 0.25 -11.71
C ASP A 41 -21.45 1.27 -11.67
N LYS A 42 -21.72 2.55 -11.90
CA LYS A 42 -20.72 3.63 -11.78
C LYS A 42 -20.21 3.78 -10.36
N ALA A 43 -21.10 3.79 -9.37
CA ALA A 43 -20.72 3.84 -7.97
C ALA A 43 -19.84 2.65 -7.57
N GLN A 44 -20.21 1.43 -7.99
CA GLN A 44 -19.45 0.23 -7.69
C GLN A 44 -18.06 0.25 -8.33
N MET A 45 -17.93 0.73 -9.57
CA MET A 45 -16.61 0.90 -10.19
C MET A 45 -15.72 1.86 -9.41
N LEU A 46 -16.25 3.02 -9.00
CA LEU A 46 -15.49 3.97 -8.20
C LEU A 46 -15.08 3.38 -6.84
N ILE A 47 -15.95 2.60 -6.20
CA ILE A 47 -15.65 1.91 -4.94
C ILE A 47 -14.53 0.88 -5.15
N ASN A 48 -14.62 0.05 -6.18
CA ASN A 48 -13.62 -0.97 -6.50
C ASN A 48 -12.26 -0.32 -6.77
N GLU A 49 -12.19 0.78 -7.51
CA GLU A 49 -10.94 1.51 -7.75
C GLU A 49 -10.28 2.03 -6.47
N ILE A 50 -11.07 2.58 -5.56
CA ILE A 50 -10.59 3.08 -4.28
C ILE A 50 -10.07 1.91 -3.43
N GLN A 51 -10.79 0.78 -3.40
CA GLN A 51 -10.38 -0.42 -2.69
C GLN A 51 -9.09 -1.02 -3.27
N ASP A 52 -9.00 -1.17 -4.59
CA ASP A 52 -7.81 -1.67 -5.28
C ASP A 52 -6.60 -0.77 -5.05
N SER A 53 -6.78 0.55 -5.13
CA SER A 53 -5.70 1.52 -4.85
C SER A 53 -5.19 1.40 -3.42
N THR A 54 -6.10 1.21 -2.46
CA THR A 54 -5.76 1.05 -1.04
C THR A 54 -5.06 -0.28 -0.78
N GLY A 55 -5.54 -1.37 -1.41
CA GLY A 55 -4.91 -2.69 -1.33
C GLY A 55 -3.49 -2.69 -1.92
N ASN A 56 -3.30 -2.04 -3.07
CA ASN A 56 -1.99 -1.89 -3.70
C ASN A 56 -1.01 -1.08 -2.84
N LEU A 57 -1.49 -0.02 -2.18
CA LEU A 57 -0.68 0.78 -1.26
C LEU A 57 -0.22 -0.06 -0.07
N LYS A 58 -1.14 -0.78 0.57
CA LYS A 58 -0.83 -1.68 1.68
C LYS A 58 0.17 -2.76 1.26
N SER A 59 -0.06 -3.41 0.12
CA SER A 59 0.86 -4.42 -0.41
C SER A 59 2.25 -3.85 -0.70
N THR A 60 2.34 -2.59 -1.14
CA THR A 60 3.62 -1.91 -1.37
C THR A 60 4.38 -1.69 -0.05
N LEU A 61 3.70 -1.22 0.99
CA LEU A 61 4.29 -1.11 2.33
C LEU A 61 4.77 -2.48 2.83
N ASP A 62 3.89 -3.48 2.84
CA ASP A 62 4.20 -4.83 3.34
C ASP A 62 5.41 -5.43 2.62
N LYS A 63 5.46 -5.28 1.29
CA LYS A 63 6.58 -5.73 0.47
C LYS A 63 7.88 -5.03 0.87
N HIS A 64 7.88 -3.70 0.95
CA HIS A 64 9.09 -2.96 1.27
C HIS A 64 9.57 -3.19 2.71
N MET A 65 8.65 -3.40 3.66
CA MET A 65 9.00 -3.83 5.02
C MET A 65 9.62 -5.24 5.03
N THR A 66 9.07 -6.16 4.24
CA THR A 66 9.61 -7.52 4.07
C THR A 66 10.99 -7.50 3.42
N ASP A 67 11.19 -6.68 2.40
CA ASP A 67 12.48 -6.50 1.73
C ASP A 67 13.52 -5.94 2.71
N GLY A 68 13.14 -4.94 3.53
CA GLY A 68 13.99 -4.40 4.58
C GLY A 68 14.41 -5.44 5.61
N HIS A 69 13.45 -6.27 6.06
CA HIS A 69 13.72 -7.38 6.96
C HIS A 69 14.69 -8.40 6.33
N SER A 70 14.40 -8.83 5.11
CA SER A 70 15.21 -9.83 4.40
C SER A 70 16.64 -9.35 4.13
N ASN A 71 16.85 -8.07 3.84
CA ASN A 71 18.18 -7.52 3.61
C ASN A 71 19.06 -7.55 4.88
N ILE A 72 18.48 -7.22 6.05
CA ILE A 72 19.17 -7.34 7.34
C ILE A 72 19.51 -8.81 7.62
N GLU A 73 18.52 -9.70 7.47
CA GLU A 73 18.69 -11.13 7.72
C GLU A 73 19.77 -11.74 6.84
N LYS A 74 19.75 -11.45 5.54
CA LYS A 74 20.70 -11.98 4.55
C LYS A 74 22.16 -11.70 4.92
N ILE A 75 22.46 -10.49 5.40
CA ILE A 75 23.82 -10.10 5.79
C ILE A 75 24.30 -10.95 6.97
N THR A 76 23.46 -11.10 8.00
CA THR A 76 23.82 -11.88 9.19
C THR A 76 23.86 -13.38 8.94
N THR A 77 22.97 -13.91 8.11
CA THR A 77 22.95 -15.32 7.73
C THR A 77 24.17 -15.70 6.90
N ALA A 78 24.62 -14.85 5.99
CA ALA A 78 25.85 -15.07 5.24
C ALA A 78 27.07 -15.11 6.19
N ALA A 79 27.16 -14.17 7.14
CA ALA A 79 28.23 -14.15 8.13
C ALA A 79 28.21 -15.37 9.05
N LEU A 80 27.03 -15.79 9.50
CA LEU A 80 26.87 -16.99 10.31
C LEU A 80 27.29 -18.25 9.54
N HIS A 81 26.93 -18.35 8.26
CA HIS A 81 27.39 -19.43 7.40
C HIS A 81 28.92 -19.46 7.28
N ASP A 82 29.56 -18.31 7.11
CA ASP A 82 31.02 -18.21 7.04
C ASP A 82 31.69 -18.60 8.37
N LEU A 83 31.13 -18.19 9.52
CA LEU A 83 31.59 -18.62 10.84
C LEU A 83 31.46 -20.13 11.02
N ASN A 84 30.33 -20.72 10.64
CA ASN A 84 30.10 -22.16 10.74
C ASN A 84 31.09 -22.95 9.88
N THR A 85 31.40 -22.44 8.69
CA THR A 85 32.40 -23.05 7.79
C THR A 85 33.80 -23.04 8.41
N GLN A 86 34.11 -22.04 9.23
CA GLN A 86 35.40 -21.88 9.89
C GLN A 86 35.41 -22.42 11.33
N GLN A 87 34.34 -23.06 11.79
CA GLN A 87 34.18 -23.46 13.19
C GLN A 87 35.32 -24.35 13.70
N GLN A 88 35.92 -25.19 12.84
CA GLN A 88 37.04 -26.05 13.21
C GLN A 88 38.38 -25.29 13.37
N LEU A 89 38.49 -24.08 12.84
CA LEU A 89 39.71 -23.26 12.86
C LEU A 89 39.71 -22.24 14.00
N ILE A 90 38.54 -21.98 14.59
CA ILE A 90 38.31 -20.97 15.63
C ILE A 90 38.08 -21.69 16.96
N SER A 91 38.53 -21.12 18.08
CA SER A 91 38.22 -21.69 19.39
C SER A 91 36.71 -21.71 19.65
N PRO A 92 36.18 -22.71 20.40
CA PRO A 92 34.76 -22.77 20.74
C PRO A 92 34.23 -21.52 21.42
N GLU A 93 35.04 -20.92 22.32
CA GLU A 93 34.67 -19.71 23.05
C GLU A 93 34.52 -18.51 22.10
N CYS A 94 35.47 -18.33 21.18
CA CYS A 94 35.40 -17.22 20.23
C CYS A 94 34.29 -17.42 19.19
N TYR A 95 34.04 -18.67 18.76
CA TYR A 95 32.90 -18.98 17.91
C TYR A 95 31.56 -18.60 18.59
N GLN A 96 31.34 -19.03 19.83
CA GLN A 96 30.11 -18.72 20.57
C GLN A 96 29.94 -17.19 20.77
N GLN A 97 31.02 -16.49 21.09
CA GLN A 97 31.01 -15.03 21.22
C GLN A 97 30.62 -14.34 19.91
N ASN A 98 31.20 -14.75 18.78
CA ASN A 98 30.91 -14.16 17.47
C ASN A 98 29.47 -14.42 17.02
N VAL A 99 28.93 -15.62 17.27
CA VAL A 99 27.52 -15.94 17.00
C VAL A 99 26.59 -15.05 17.83
N ALA A 100 26.86 -14.91 19.14
CA ALA A 100 26.06 -14.05 20.01
C ALA A 100 26.13 -12.57 19.58
N GLN A 101 27.31 -12.10 19.16
CA GLN A 101 27.46 -10.75 18.61
C GLN A 101 26.69 -10.56 17.31
N LEU A 102 26.74 -11.52 16.36
CA LEU A 102 25.95 -11.46 15.13
C LEU A 102 24.45 -11.38 15.42
N GLU A 103 23.95 -12.17 16.38
CA GLU A 103 22.55 -12.14 16.76
C GLU A 103 22.15 -10.80 17.42
N SER A 104 23.01 -10.25 18.28
CA SER A 104 22.80 -8.92 18.88
C SER A 104 22.72 -7.82 17.81
N VAL A 105 23.65 -7.83 16.86
CA VAL A 105 23.71 -6.88 15.74
C VAL A 105 22.47 -6.99 14.84
N LYS A 106 22.05 -8.22 14.52
CA LYS A 106 20.80 -8.50 13.78
C LYS A 106 19.60 -7.85 14.46
N ASN A 107 19.42 -8.12 15.75
CA ASN A 107 18.27 -7.65 16.52
C ASN A 107 18.29 -6.13 16.68
N ALA A 108 19.45 -5.52 16.92
CA ALA A 108 19.60 -4.08 16.98
C ALA A 108 19.25 -3.41 15.65
N SER A 109 19.70 -3.99 14.52
CA SER A 109 19.40 -3.47 13.18
C SER A 109 17.91 -3.56 12.84
N PHE A 110 17.25 -4.65 13.22
CA PHE A 110 15.78 -4.75 13.11
C PHE A 110 15.08 -3.71 13.96
N TRP A 111 15.50 -3.56 15.22
CA TRP A 111 14.90 -2.58 16.11
C TRP A 111 15.04 -1.16 15.57
N GLU A 112 16.22 -0.78 15.07
CA GLU A 112 16.45 0.53 14.47
C GLU A 112 15.60 0.76 13.21
N PHE A 113 15.49 -0.25 12.35
CA PHE A 113 14.64 -0.19 11.16
C PHE A 113 13.16 0.00 11.52
N PHE A 114 12.61 -0.83 12.41
CA PHE A 114 11.18 -0.79 12.76
C PHE A 114 10.78 0.38 13.66
N ASN A 115 11.71 0.93 14.45
CA ASN A 115 11.48 2.11 15.28
C ASN A 115 11.92 3.43 14.61
N CYS A 116 12.31 3.38 13.33
CA CYS A 116 12.57 4.58 12.56
C CYS A 116 11.31 5.44 12.46
N LYS A 117 11.40 6.70 12.90
CA LYS A 117 10.27 7.64 12.94
C LYS A 117 9.51 7.73 11.61
N ASN A 118 10.23 7.79 10.49
CA ASN A 118 9.61 7.92 9.17
C ASN A 118 8.83 6.66 8.78
N LEU A 119 9.28 5.46 9.18
CA LEU A 119 8.54 4.22 8.94
C LEU A 119 7.26 4.18 9.79
N THR A 120 7.32 4.59 11.05
CA THR A 120 6.13 4.70 11.91
C THR A 120 5.12 5.69 11.32
N GLU A 121 5.59 6.82 10.79
CA GLU A 121 4.74 7.80 10.11
C GLU A 121 4.13 7.24 8.82
N ALA A 122 4.89 6.49 8.03
CA ALA A 122 4.41 5.81 6.82
C ALA A 122 3.23 4.86 7.12
N VAL A 123 3.36 4.04 8.18
CA VAL A 123 2.29 3.12 8.64
C VAL A 123 1.05 3.92 9.07
N HIS A 124 1.23 4.95 9.90
CA HIS A 124 0.13 5.79 10.36
C HIS A 124 -0.59 6.52 9.20
N ASN A 125 0.16 6.98 8.20
CA ASN A 125 -0.42 7.61 7.01
C ASN A 125 -1.27 6.63 6.19
N ILE A 126 -0.89 5.35 6.12
CA ILE A 126 -1.71 4.31 5.48
C ILE A 126 -3.01 4.07 6.26
N ASP A 127 -2.94 3.95 7.58
CA ASP A 127 -4.14 3.77 8.41
C ASP A 127 -5.12 4.93 8.24
N HIS A 128 -4.62 6.17 8.24
CA HIS A 128 -5.43 7.35 7.97
C HIS A 128 -6.09 7.29 6.58
N ILE A 129 -5.36 6.83 5.56
CA ILE A 129 -5.91 6.67 4.22
C ILE A 129 -6.95 5.56 4.14
N ILE A 130 -6.78 4.44 4.84
CA ILE A 130 -7.79 3.37 4.94
C ILE A 130 -9.08 3.91 5.57
N HIS A 131 -8.98 4.73 6.62
CA HIS A 131 -10.16 5.39 7.19
C HIS A 131 -10.82 6.34 6.18
N LYS A 132 -10.03 7.06 5.39
CA LYS A 132 -10.53 7.91 4.31
C LYS A 132 -11.22 7.11 3.20
N THR A 133 -10.73 5.91 2.87
CA THR A 133 -11.38 4.96 1.95
C THR A 133 -12.82 4.70 2.35
N ALA A 134 -13.05 4.40 3.64
CA ALA A 134 -14.37 4.09 4.17
C ALA A 134 -15.32 5.29 4.07
N ASN A 135 -14.82 6.51 4.31
CA ASN A 135 -15.61 7.72 4.18
C ASN A 135 -16.00 8.01 2.72
N ILE A 136 -15.05 7.94 1.78
CA ILE A 136 -15.36 8.19 0.35
C ILE A 136 -16.30 7.10 -0.20
N THR A 137 -16.11 5.84 0.21
CA THR A 137 -17.02 4.74 -0.15
C THR A 137 -18.44 5.04 0.34
N ARG A 138 -18.57 5.50 1.58
CA ARG A 138 -19.86 5.91 2.16
C ARG A 138 -20.47 7.09 1.40
N ASP A 139 -19.68 8.09 1.03
CA ASP A 139 -20.17 9.25 0.27
C ASP A 139 -20.67 8.83 -1.12
N ILE A 140 -19.95 7.94 -1.82
CA ILE A 140 -20.36 7.39 -3.12
C ILE A 140 -21.68 6.64 -3.00
N LEU A 141 -21.83 5.76 -2.00
CA LEU A 141 -23.08 5.05 -1.74
C LEU A 141 -24.20 6.04 -1.38
N GLY A 142 -23.90 7.03 -0.55
CA GLY A 142 -24.82 8.09 -0.17
C GLY A 142 -25.34 8.90 -1.36
N TYR A 143 -24.52 9.16 -2.39
CA TYR A 143 -24.97 9.82 -3.62
C TYR A 143 -25.96 8.98 -4.42
N VAL A 144 -25.80 7.66 -4.42
CA VAL A 144 -26.77 6.75 -5.03
C VAL A 144 -28.05 6.72 -4.20
N GLU A 145 -27.96 6.55 -2.88
CA GLU A 145 -29.12 6.48 -1.99
C GLU A 145 -29.95 7.78 -1.98
N HIS A 146 -29.30 8.94 -1.86
CA HIS A 146 -29.98 10.23 -1.95
C HIS A 146 -30.61 10.43 -3.33
N GLY A 147 -29.87 10.03 -4.38
CA GLY A 147 -30.40 10.03 -5.74
C GLY A 147 -31.62 9.13 -5.89
N LEU A 148 -31.68 7.98 -5.20
CA LEU A 148 -32.80 7.04 -5.21
C LEU A 148 -34.00 7.55 -4.39
N SER A 149 -33.78 8.08 -3.19
CA SER A 149 -34.84 8.56 -2.29
C SER A 149 -35.68 9.70 -2.88
N GLY A 150 -35.09 10.55 -3.73
CA GLY A 150 -35.82 11.59 -4.46
C GLY A 150 -36.89 11.07 -5.43
N SER A 151 -36.91 9.77 -5.78
CA SER A 151 -38.01 9.18 -6.58
C SER A 151 -39.26 8.89 -5.78
N LEU A 152 -39.14 8.69 -4.46
CA LEU A 152 -40.29 8.37 -3.61
C LEU A 152 -41.18 9.60 -3.36
N GLU A 153 -40.65 10.80 -3.61
CA GLU A 153 -41.36 12.07 -3.45
C GLU A 153 -42.20 12.48 -4.68
N CYS A 154 -42.03 11.79 -5.82
CA CYS A 154 -42.90 11.98 -6.98
C CYS A 154 -44.29 11.38 -6.70
N LYS A 155 -45.16 12.15 -6.02
CA LYS A 155 -46.59 11.81 -5.89
C LYS A 155 -47.25 11.88 -7.27
N ARG A 156 -48.08 10.88 -7.59
CA ARG A 156 -48.92 10.86 -8.81
C ARG A 156 -49.78 12.11 -8.87
N GLY A 157 -49.44 13.01 -9.79
CA GLY A 157 -50.20 14.20 -10.16
C GLY A 157 -50.62 14.16 -11.63
N ASP A 158 -50.68 15.31 -12.30
CA ASP A 158 -50.91 15.37 -13.76
C ASP A 158 -49.74 14.76 -14.55
N TYR A 159 -50.03 14.26 -15.77
CA TYR A 159 -49.04 13.56 -16.61
C TYR A 159 -47.75 14.37 -16.86
N PHE A 160 -47.87 15.70 -16.98
CA PHE A 160 -46.74 16.60 -17.17
C PHE A 160 -45.88 16.74 -15.91
N ASP A 161 -46.50 16.87 -14.73
CA ASP A 161 -45.82 16.95 -13.43
C ASP A 161 -45.07 15.65 -13.14
N ASP A 162 -45.70 14.51 -13.47
CA ASP A 162 -45.06 13.20 -13.35
C ASP A 162 -43.82 13.14 -14.26
N ALA A 163 -43.92 13.56 -15.54
CA ALA A 163 -42.83 13.51 -16.51
C ALA A 163 -41.64 14.42 -16.13
N GLU A 164 -41.94 15.64 -15.65
CA GLU A 164 -40.95 16.57 -15.12
C GLU A 164 -40.25 16.00 -13.88
N CYS A 165 -41.00 15.40 -12.95
CA CYS A 165 -40.45 14.76 -11.76
C CYS A 165 -39.48 13.61 -12.13
N GLY A 166 -39.84 12.77 -13.11
CA GLY A 166 -38.99 11.69 -13.58
C GLY A 166 -37.69 12.18 -14.24
N THR A 167 -37.77 13.25 -15.03
CA THR A 167 -36.60 13.87 -15.67
C THR A 167 -35.66 14.52 -14.64
N ASN A 168 -36.23 15.27 -13.68
CA ASN A 168 -35.47 15.89 -12.59
C ASN A 168 -34.80 14.84 -11.69
N TYR A 169 -35.48 13.72 -11.44
CA TYR A 169 -34.91 12.56 -10.77
C TYR A 169 -33.68 11.99 -11.51
N ILE A 170 -33.82 11.72 -12.81
CA ILE A 170 -32.73 11.20 -13.65
C ILE A 170 -31.52 12.16 -13.63
N TRP A 171 -31.77 13.47 -13.80
CA TRP A 171 -30.71 14.48 -13.76
C TRP A 171 -30.06 14.60 -12.39
N SER A 172 -30.83 14.50 -11.31
CA SER A 172 -30.32 14.52 -9.94
C SER A 172 -29.38 13.34 -9.68
N LEU A 173 -29.79 12.13 -10.07
CA LEU A 173 -28.98 10.93 -9.91
C LEU A 173 -27.67 11.01 -10.73
N ILE A 174 -27.74 11.46 -11.99
CA ILE A 174 -26.56 11.69 -12.83
C ILE A 174 -25.63 12.74 -12.20
N LYS A 175 -26.18 13.86 -11.73
CA LYS A 175 -25.41 14.95 -11.11
C LYS A 175 -24.72 14.47 -9.83
N ASN A 176 -25.39 13.65 -9.03
CA ASN A 176 -24.83 13.13 -7.78
C ASN A 176 -23.71 12.12 -8.04
N VAL A 177 -23.86 11.20 -9.00
CA VAL A 177 -22.75 10.31 -9.41
C VAL A 177 -21.56 11.13 -9.94
N ARG A 178 -21.81 12.19 -10.72
CA ARG A 178 -20.74 13.06 -11.22
C ARG A 178 -20.00 13.84 -10.12
N LYS A 179 -20.65 14.12 -8.98
CA LYS A 179 -19.99 14.76 -7.82
C LYS A 179 -18.95 13.87 -7.14
N ALA A 180 -19.08 12.54 -7.23
CA ALA A 180 -18.07 11.62 -6.70
C ALA A 180 -16.77 11.61 -7.51
N ILE A 181 -16.81 11.90 -8.81
CA ILE A 181 -15.64 11.88 -9.70
C ILE A 181 -14.47 12.73 -9.18
N PRO A 182 -14.64 14.04 -8.86
CA PRO A 182 -13.53 14.85 -8.38
C PRO A 182 -12.99 14.38 -7.02
N GLN A 183 -13.82 13.78 -6.17
CA GLN A 183 -13.39 13.21 -4.88
C GLN A 183 -12.49 11.99 -5.10
N VAL A 184 -12.90 11.08 -5.98
CA VAL A 184 -12.11 9.88 -6.35
C VAL A 184 -10.80 10.29 -7.00
N LYS A 185 -10.81 11.30 -7.90
CA LYS A 185 -9.58 11.83 -8.52
C LYS A 185 -8.62 12.42 -7.48
N THR A 186 -9.13 13.21 -6.54
CA THR A 186 -8.33 13.81 -5.47
C THR A 186 -7.72 12.73 -4.58
N TYR A 187 -8.51 11.72 -4.24
CA TYR A 187 -8.07 10.57 -3.48
C TYR A 187 -6.98 9.77 -4.19
N GLY A 188 -7.15 9.49 -5.49
CA GLY A 188 -6.15 8.82 -6.31
C GLY A 188 -4.82 9.60 -6.38
N GLY A 189 -4.88 10.94 -6.40
CA GLY A 189 -3.70 11.79 -6.31
C GLY A 189 -2.97 11.64 -4.97
N GLN A 190 -3.70 11.67 -3.86
CA GLN A 190 -3.15 11.49 -2.51
C GLN A 190 -2.54 10.10 -2.30
N MET A 191 -3.17 9.07 -2.86
CA MET A 191 -2.65 7.70 -2.85
C MET A 191 -1.30 7.58 -3.53
N LYS A 192 -1.16 8.22 -4.70
CA LYS A 192 0.11 8.22 -5.45
C LYS A 192 1.20 8.92 -4.66
N GLU A 193 0.92 10.12 -4.16
CA GLU A 193 1.87 10.88 -3.35
C GLU A 193 2.31 10.10 -2.10
N LEU A 194 1.37 9.46 -1.41
CA LEU A 194 1.67 8.65 -0.26
C LEU A 194 2.50 7.41 -0.63
N SER A 195 2.20 6.75 -1.75
CA SER A 195 3.01 5.62 -2.24
C SER A 195 4.47 6.01 -2.49
N ASP A 196 4.70 7.16 -3.12
CA ASP A 196 6.04 7.67 -3.39
C ASP A 196 6.74 8.05 -2.07
N LYS A 197 6.02 8.65 -1.12
CA LYS A 197 6.52 8.99 0.22
C LYS A 197 6.91 7.74 1.03
N ILE A 198 6.06 6.73 1.11
CA ILE A 198 6.33 5.48 1.83
C ILE A 198 7.62 4.84 1.34
N LYS A 199 7.80 4.76 0.02
CA LYS A 199 9.00 4.17 -0.57
C LYS A 199 10.25 4.93 -0.12
N ALA A 200 10.23 6.26 -0.21
CA ALA A 200 11.35 7.10 0.22
C ALA A 200 11.64 6.97 1.73
N GLU A 201 10.59 6.89 2.56
CA GLU A 201 10.71 6.75 4.01
C GLU A 201 11.30 5.40 4.41
N ILE A 202 10.87 4.31 3.76
CA ILE A 202 11.45 2.98 3.98
C ILE A 202 12.90 2.93 3.54
N ASP A 203 13.22 3.43 2.34
CA ASP A 203 14.60 3.47 1.84
C ASP A 203 15.51 4.29 2.76
N TYR A 204 14.99 5.38 3.33
CA TYR A 204 15.68 6.19 4.34
C TYR A 204 15.91 5.41 5.64
N CYS A 205 14.89 4.73 6.15
CA CYS A 205 14.99 3.97 7.40
C CYS A 205 15.86 2.72 7.27
N LEU A 206 16.00 2.17 6.07
CA LEU A 206 16.79 0.98 5.81
C LEU A 206 18.29 1.29 5.64
N HIS A 207 18.65 2.46 5.10
CA HIS A 207 20.04 2.81 4.82
C HIS A 207 20.98 2.80 6.04
N PRO A 208 20.65 3.45 7.17
CA PRO A 208 21.52 3.46 8.35
C PRO A 208 21.72 2.05 8.95
N PRO A 209 20.67 1.24 9.21
CA PRO A 209 20.83 -0.12 9.68
C PRO A 209 21.67 -0.98 8.73
N LEU A 210 21.48 -0.86 7.41
CA LEU A 210 22.29 -1.60 6.43
C LEU A 210 23.77 -1.19 6.44
N LYS A 211 24.07 0.10 6.61
CA LYS A 211 25.45 0.55 6.72
C LYS A 211 26.09 0.03 8.02
N GLN A 212 25.35 0.11 9.12
CA GLN A 212 25.81 -0.30 10.44
C GLN A 212 26.03 -1.81 10.52
N ILE A 213 25.07 -2.60 10.07
CA ILE A 213 25.15 -4.07 10.10
C ILE A 213 26.33 -4.57 9.26
N ASN A 214 26.55 -4.02 8.06
CA ASN A 214 27.70 -4.39 7.24
C ASN A 214 29.03 -4.09 7.94
N SER A 215 29.14 -2.94 8.61
CA SER A 215 30.35 -2.57 9.35
C SER A 215 30.58 -3.49 10.55
N GLN A 216 29.53 -3.77 11.32
CA GLN A 216 29.63 -4.58 12.53
C GLN A 216 29.88 -6.06 12.19
N VAL A 217 29.21 -6.59 11.16
CA VAL A 217 29.47 -7.93 10.64
C VAL A 217 30.91 -8.07 10.16
N LYS A 218 31.43 -7.09 9.40
CA LYS A 218 32.83 -7.10 8.95
C LYS A 218 33.80 -7.14 10.14
N PHE A 219 33.54 -6.33 11.18
CA PHE A 219 34.33 -6.33 12.40
C PHE A 219 34.30 -7.68 13.12
N ILE A 220 33.12 -8.28 13.31
CA ILE A 220 32.97 -9.62 13.93
C ILE A 220 33.75 -10.68 13.14
N MET A 221 33.68 -10.63 11.81
CA MET A 221 34.42 -11.57 10.96
C MET A 221 35.95 -11.35 11.03
N GLU A 222 36.41 -10.12 11.19
CA GLU A 222 37.84 -9.81 11.40
C GLU A 222 38.33 -10.29 12.76
N GLU A 223 37.55 -10.10 13.83
CA GLU A 223 37.85 -10.61 15.17
C GLU A 223 37.87 -12.15 15.19
N SER A 224 36.91 -12.78 14.53
CA SER A 224 36.88 -14.24 14.33
C SER A 224 38.18 -14.77 13.71
N ARG A 225 38.71 -14.09 12.69
CA ARG A 225 39.99 -14.46 12.07
C ARG A 225 41.19 -14.29 12.99
N LYS A 226 41.16 -13.34 13.92
CA LYS A 226 42.22 -13.17 14.93
C LYS A 226 42.19 -14.29 15.97
N CYS A 227 40.99 -14.81 16.26
CA CYS A 227 40.80 -15.99 17.09
C CYS A 227 41.08 -17.32 16.38
N ALA A 228 41.19 -17.31 15.05
CA ALA A 228 41.55 -18.50 14.31
C ALA A 228 42.97 -18.89 14.73
N THR A 229 43.10 -20.09 15.29
CA THR A 229 44.36 -20.62 15.79
C THR A 229 45.43 -20.46 14.70
N GLN A 230 46.56 -19.82 15.02
CA GLN A 230 47.75 -19.91 14.17
C GLN A 230 48.22 -21.37 14.18
N THR A 231 47.60 -22.23 13.38
CA THR A 231 48.03 -23.61 13.15
C THR A 231 49.27 -23.62 12.24
N SER A 232 50.27 -22.79 12.55
CA SER A 232 51.45 -22.59 11.72
C SER A 232 52.69 -22.19 12.52
N GLN A 233 52.86 -22.64 13.78
CA GLN A 233 54.15 -22.52 14.48
C GLN A 233 54.46 -23.71 15.41
N ASN A 234 54.17 -24.96 15.01
CA ASN A 234 54.75 -26.14 15.66
C ASN A 234 54.98 -27.31 14.67
N VAL A 235 55.47 -27.00 13.46
CA VAL A 235 56.11 -27.97 12.56
C VAL A 235 57.49 -27.45 12.18
N SER A 236 58.35 -27.29 13.18
CA SER A 236 59.81 -27.32 13.08
C SER A 236 60.37 -26.86 14.42
N SER A 237 60.73 -27.81 15.26
CA SER A 237 61.98 -27.84 16.02
C SER A 237 61.95 -29.01 17.01
N ASN A 238 62.78 -30.00 16.68
CA ASN A 238 63.24 -31.18 17.42
C ASN A 238 62.37 -32.44 17.40
#